data_AF-A0AAU9TAK9-F1
#
_entry.id   AF-A0AAU9TAK9-F1
#
_cell.length_a   1.000
_cell.length_b   1.000
_cell.length_c   1.000
_cell.angle_alpha   90.00
_cell.angle_beta   90.00
_cell.angle_gamma   90.00
#
_symmetry.space_group_name_H-M   'P 1'
#
loop_
_entity.id
_entity.type
_entity.pdbx_description
1 polymer ?
#
loop_
_entity_poly.entity_id
_entity_poly.type
_entity_poly.pdbx_seq_one_letter_code
_entity_poly.pdbx_strand_id
1 'polypeptide(L)'
;MQRQEELMYIISYDILFGQAASLIGDAEKFLLLQKDALQSALAQLLVKKGMKNIKELMACQQISDTSRPQYVRVNTLKLDLVSALQELRKQNMAFSANLHVEGRKSNLLKVHEDDMVPDLLVLPPGVDLHSHPLVANGSIFYASKYWFCCLFQVPV
;
A
#
# COMPACT_ATOMS: atom_id res chain seq x y z
N MET A 1 2.05 -19.68 -1.29
CA MET A 1 0.96 -19.28 -2.22
C MET A 1 0.81 -17.76 -2.29
N GLN A 2 0.76 -17.05 -1.15
CA GLN A 2 0.58 -15.57 -1.08
C GLN A 2 1.53 -14.73 -1.96
N ARG A 3 2.83 -15.09 -2.03
CA ARG A 3 3.81 -14.42 -2.91
C ARG A 3 3.47 -14.43 -4.41
N GLN A 4 2.69 -15.40 -4.89
CA GLN A 4 2.29 -15.46 -6.31
C GLN A 4 1.18 -14.45 -6.62
N GLU A 5 0.27 -14.21 -5.67
CA GLU A 5 -0.83 -13.25 -5.84
C GLU A 5 -0.32 -11.80 -5.87
N GLU A 6 0.61 -11.46 -4.99
CA GLU A 6 1.29 -10.16 -4.98
C GLU A 6 1.99 -9.88 -6.31
N LEU A 7 2.71 -10.88 -6.84
CA LEU A 7 3.38 -10.79 -8.12
C LEU A 7 2.38 -10.62 -9.27
N MET A 8 1.25 -11.33 -9.25
CA MET A 8 0.20 -11.15 -10.26
C MET A 8 -0.40 -9.74 -10.23
N TYR A 9 -0.54 -9.12 -9.05
CA TYR A 9 -1.02 -7.75 -8.92
C TYR A 9 -0.06 -6.74 -9.57
N ILE A 10 1.24 -6.89 -9.31
CA ILE A 10 2.29 -6.03 -9.87
C ILE A 10 2.34 -6.18 -11.40
N ILE A 11 2.37 -7.41 -11.91
CA ILE A 11 2.41 -7.68 -13.35
C ILE A 11 1.14 -7.14 -14.04
N SER A 12 -0.03 -7.32 -13.43
CA SER A 12 -1.28 -6.79 -13.99
C SER A 12 -1.26 -5.26 -14.06
N TYR A 13 -0.69 -4.59 -13.05
CA TYR A 13 -0.48 -3.14 -13.07
C TYR A 13 0.46 -2.72 -14.21
N ASP A 14 1.56 -3.43 -14.40
CA ASP A 14 2.53 -3.13 -15.47
C ASP A 14 1.94 -3.37 -16.87
N ILE A 15 1.15 -4.43 -17.06
CA ILE A 15 0.43 -4.70 -18.32
C ILE A 15 -0.59 -3.59 -18.66
N LEU A 16 -1.26 -3.05 -17.64
CA LEU A 16 -2.31 -2.04 -17.83
C LEU A 16 -1.77 -0.61 -17.93
N PHE A 17 -0.72 -0.28 -17.18
CA PHE A 17 -0.26 1.10 -16.97
C PHE A 17 1.26 1.29 -17.12
N GLY A 18 2.02 0.21 -17.20
CA GLY A 18 3.47 0.22 -17.34
C GLY A 18 3.95 0.55 -18.75
N GLN A 19 5.27 0.68 -18.88
CA GLN A 19 5.93 0.72 -20.20
C GLN A 19 6.09 -0.71 -20.71
N ALA A 20 6.25 -0.90 -22.02
CA ALA A 20 6.46 -2.22 -22.61
C ALA A 20 7.85 -2.79 -22.19
N ALA A 21 7.96 -3.25 -20.94
CA ALA A 21 9.11 -3.95 -20.42
C ALA A 21 9.15 -5.36 -21.01
N SER A 22 10.34 -5.94 -21.10
CA SER A 22 10.52 -7.31 -21.58
C SER A 22 10.02 -8.27 -20.49
N LEU A 23 8.81 -8.78 -20.69
CA LEU A 23 8.13 -9.72 -19.82
C LEU A 23 8.64 -11.14 -20.15
N ILE A 24 9.56 -11.68 -19.35
CA ILE A 24 10.29 -12.93 -19.59
C ILE A 24 9.76 -14.09 -18.72
N GLY A 25 9.02 -13.81 -17.65
CA GLY A 25 8.51 -14.80 -16.68
C GLY A 25 7.22 -15.52 -17.07
N ASP A 26 7.00 -16.71 -16.51
CA ASP A 26 5.81 -17.55 -16.82
C ASP A 26 4.49 -16.91 -16.37
N ALA A 27 4.48 -16.25 -15.20
CA ALA A 27 3.32 -15.47 -14.73
C ALA A 27 3.00 -14.30 -15.66
N GLU A 28 4.03 -13.67 -16.23
CA GLU A 28 3.88 -12.56 -17.16
C GLU A 28 3.33 -13.03 -18.51
N LYS A 29 3.83 -14.15 -19.04
CA LYS A 29 3.27 -14.79 -20.24
C LYS A 29 1.80 -15.15 -20.03
N PHE A 30 1.46 -15.73 -18.89
CA PHE A 30 0.07 -16.06 -18.57
C PHE A 30 -0.84 -14.83 -18.53
N LEU A 31 -0.42 -13.76 -17.86
CA LEU A 31 -1.21 -12.53 -17.75
C LEU A 31 -1.25 -11.73 -19.08
N LEU A 32 -0.20 -11.80 -19.90
CA LEU A 32 -0.20 -11.21 -21.23
C LEU A 32 -1.25 -11.85 -22.15
N LEU A 33 -1.46 -13.16 -22.06
CA LEU A 33 -2.54 -13.84 -22.79
C LEU A 33 -3.93 -13.34 -22.37
N GLN A 34 -4.05 -12.79 -21.16
CA GLN A 34 -5.29 -12.23 -20.61
C GLN A 34 -5.36 -10.70 -20.75
N LYS A 35 -4.42 -10.07 -21.45
CA LYS A 35 -4.33 -8.60 -21.57
C LYS A 35 -5.63 -7.98 -22.08
N ASP A 36 -6.22 -8.52 -23.13
CA ASP A 36 -7.46 -7.99 -23.70
C ASP A 36 -8.63 -8.10 -22.73
N ALA A 37 -8.68 -9.21 -21.95
CA ALA A 37 -9.68 -9.39 -20.90
C ALA A 37 -9.49 -8.37 -19.76
N LEU A 38 -8.24 -8.12 -19.34
CA LEU A 38 -7.92 -7.10 -18.33
C LEU A 38 -8.30 -5.69 -18.81
N GLN A 39 -7.99 -5.35 -20.06
CA GLN A 39 -8.37 -4.05 -20.65
C GLN A 39 -9.88 -3.89 -20.78
N SER A 40 -10.59 -4.95 -21.19
CA SER A 40 -12.05 -4.93 -21.27
C SER A 40 -12.69 -4.78 -19.90
N ALA A 41 -12.19 -5.50 -18.88
CA ALA A 41 -12.66 -5.36 -17.50
C ALA A 41 -12.44 -3.94 -16.97
N LEU A 42 -11.28 -3.32 -17.26
CA LEU A 42 -10.99 -1.94 -16.91
C LEU A 42 -11.96 -0.97 -17.60
N ALA A 43 -12.23 -1.15 -18.88
CA ALA A 43 -13.18 -0.33 -19.63
C ALA A 43 -14.61 -0.42 -19.05
N GLN A 44 -15.07 -1.64 -18.73
CA GLN A 44 -16.37 -1.85 -18.08
C GLN A 44 -16.44 -1.16 -16.71
N LEU A 45 -15.34 -1.20 -15.94
CA LEU A 45 -15.27 -0.55 -14.63
C LEU A 45 -15.35 0.98 -14.75
N LEU A 46 -14.67 1.57 -15.75
CA LEU A 46 -14.76 3.01 -16.04
C LEU A 46 -16.18 3.43 -16.40
N VAL A 47 -16.85 2.68 -17.29
CA VAL A 47 -18.26 2.93 -17.65
C VAL A 47 -19.18 2.83 -16.43
N LYS A 48 -19.01 1.79 -15.60
CA LYS A 48 -19.79 1.61 -14.36
C LYS A 48 -19.60 2.77 -13.38
N LYS A 49 -18.42 3.39 -13.36
CA LYS A 49 -18.09 4.57 -12.55
C LYS A 49 -18.47 5.89 -13.22
N GLY A 50 -19.00 5.87 -14.44
CA GLY A 50 -19.38 7.06 -15.20
C GLY A 50 -18.18 7.88 -15.70
N MET A 51 -17.00 7.26 -15.80
CA MET A 51 -15.75 7.94 -16.17
C MET A 51 -15.38 7.62 -17.61
N LYS A 52 -14.87 8.62 -18.34
CA LYS A 52 -14.50 8.47 -19.76
C LYS A 52 -13.08 7.96 -19.93
N ASN A 53 -12.21 8.22 -18.98
CA ASN A 53 -10.80 7.86 -19.06
C ASN A 53 -10.20 7.67 -17.66
N ILE A 54 -9.01 7.05 -17.62
CA ILE A 54 -8.26 6.82 -16.38
C ILE A 54 -7.79 8.13 -15.74
N LYS A 55 -7.55 9.19 -16.52
CA LYS A 55 -7.11 10.49 -15.97
C LYS A 55 -8.20 11.13 -15.10
N GLU A 56 -9.47 10.99 -15.48
CA GLU A 56 -10.62 11.41 -14.68
C GLU A 56 -10.70 10.62 -13.37
N LEU A 57 -10.42 9.31 -13.41
CA LEU A 57 -10.33 8.49 -12.19
C LEU A 57 -9.25 9.00 -11.23
N MET A 58 -8.07 9.32 -11.77
CA MET A 58 -6.97 9.89 -10.98
C MET A 58 -7.30 11.27 -10.42
N ALA A 59 -7.99 12.12 -11.18
CA ALA A 59 -8.43 13.43 -10.72
C ALA A 59 -9.48 13.34 -9.61
N CYS A 60 -10.39 12.36 -9.67
CA CYS A 60 -11.36 12.09 -8.60
C CYS A 60 -10.72 11.55 -7.32
N GLN A 61 -9.56 10.90 -7.41
CA GLN A 61 -8.75 10.48 -6.26
C GLN A 61 -7.82 11.60 -5.79
N GLN A 62 -8.34 12.82 -5.60
CA GLN A 62 -7.68 13.83 -4.79
C GLN A 62 -7.65 13.37 -3.32
N ILE A 63 -6.78 12.41 -3.04
CA ILE A 63 -6.39 11.99 -1.71
C ILE A 63 -5.59 13.17 -1.19
N SER A 64 -6.18 13.98 -0.31
CA SER A 64 -5.42 15.01 0.40
C SER A 64 -4.24 14.34 1.10
N ASP A 65 -3.08 15.00 1.20
CA ASP A 65 -1.91 14.41 1.88
C ASP A 65 -2.23 13.95 3.31
N THR A 66 -3.24 14.58 3.93
CA THR A 66 -3.82 14.23 5.24
C THR A 66 -4.68 12.95 5.26
N SER A 67 -4.87 12.28 4.11
CA SER A 67 -5.63 11.04 3.99
C SER A 67 -4.79 9.87 3.48
N ARG A 68 -3.53 10.12 3.10
CA ARG A 68 -2.60 9.06 2.71
C ARG A 68 -2.13 8.33 3.98
N PRO A 69 -2.33 7.01 4.08
CA PRO A 69 -1.78 6.25 5.19
C PRO A 69 -0.25 6.33 5.15
N GLN A 70 0.34 6.52 6.33
CA GLN A 70 1.78 6.46 6.49
C GLN A 70 2.19 5.03 6.76
N TYR A 71 3.29 4.58 6.16
CA TYR A 71 3.76 3.21 6.32
C TYR A 71 5.09 3.19 7.06
N VAL A 72 5.23 2.26 8.00
CA VAL A 72 6.48 2.00 8.70
C VAL A 72 6.81 0.52 8.63
N ARG A 73 8.07 0.22 8.33
CA ARG A 73 8.57 -1.14 8.31
C ARG A 73 9.21 -1.47 9.66
N VAL A 74 8.93 -2.67 10.16
CA VAL A 74 9.51 -3.20 11.40
C VAL A 74 10.85 -3.86 11.08
N ASN A 75 11.86 -3.54 11.87
CA ASN A 75 13.13 -4.22 11.85
C ASN A 75 13.06 -5.46 12.75
N THR A 76 12.71 -6.60 12.15
CA THR A 76 12.54 -7.88 12.84
C THR A 76 13.82 -8.44 13.45
N LEU A 77 14.99 -7.87 13.13
CA LEU A 77 16.25 -8.18 13.82
C LEU A 77 16.34 -7.54 15.22
N LYS A 78 15.54 -6.51 15.49
CA LYS A 78 15.55 -5.75 16.75
C LYS A 78 14.25 -5.89 17.54
N LEU A 79 13.11 -5.99 16.86
CA LEU A 79 11.80 -6.02 17.48
C LEU A 79 10.84 -6.86 16.64
N ASP A 80 10.09 -7.75 17.28
CA ASP A 80 9.07 -8.53 16.58
C ASP A 80 7.84 -7.67 16.23
N LEU A 81 7.13 -8.10 15.19
CA LEU A 81 5.97 -7.39 14.65
C LEU A 81 4.85 -7.19 15.69
N VAL A 82 4.61 -8.20 16.54
CA VAL A 82 3.54 -8.17 17.55
C VAL A 82 3.85 -7.12 18.62
N SER A 83 5.09 -7.08 19.11
CA SER A 83 5.56 -6.08 20.06
C SER A 83 5.55 -4.68 19.47
N ALA A 84 5.97 -4.51 18.20
CA ALA A 84 5.89 -3.23 17.50
C ALA A 84 4.44 -2.72 17.38
N LEU A 85 3.51 -3.59 17.01
CA LEU A 85 2.08 -3.29 16.94
C LEU A 85 1.52 -2.87 18.30
N GLN A 86 1.85 -3.61 19.36
CA GLN A 86 1.40 -3.30 20.71
C GLN A 86 1.90 -1.92 21.15
N GLU A 87 3.18 -1.63 20.94
CA GLU A 87 3.79 -0.36 21.36
C GLU A 87 3.20 0.83 20.59
N LEU A 88 3.07 0.71 19.27
CA LEU A 88 2.46 1.76 18.46
C LEU A 88 0.98 1.96 18.79
N ARG A 89 0.24 0.90 19.13
CA ARG A 89 -1.18 1.01 19.51
C ARG A 89 -1.40 1.71 20.85
N LYS A 90 -0.48 1.57 21.82
CA LYS A 90 -0.54 2.29 23.10
C LYS A 90 -0.56 3.81 22.87
N GLN A 91 0.23 4.31 21.92
CA GLN A 91 0.35 5.74 21.64
C GLN A 91 -0.72 6.27 20.68
N ASN A 92 -1.14 5.46 19.70
CA ASN A 92 -2.19 5.84 18.75
C ASN A 92 -3.58 6.03 19.40
N MET A 93 -3.82 5.42 20.57
CA MET A 93 -5.02 5.71 21.38
C MET A 93 -5.08 7.17 21.87
N ALA A 94 -3.94 7.87 21.97
CA ALA A 94 -3.90 9.27 22.36
C ALA A 94 -4.13 10.24 21.18
N PHE A 95 -3.81 9.84 19.94
CA PHE A 95 -3.91 10.71 18.77
C PHE A 95 -5.33 10.77 18.18
N SER A 96 -6.08 9.67 18.26
CA SER A 96 -7.46 9.63 17.73
C SER A 96 -8.49 10.40 18.56
N ALA A 97 -8.14 10.89 19.76
CA ALA A 97 -9.05 11.70 20.57
C ALA A 97 -9.23 13.13 20.02
N ASN A 98 -8.34 13.61 19.14
CA ASN A 98 -8.25 15.03 18.77
C ASN A 98 -8.68 15.36 17.33
N LEU A 99 -9.14 14.39 16.53
CA LEU A 99 -9.57 14.65 15.15
C LEU A 99 -11.09 14.78 15.06
N HIS A 100 -11.62 15.92 15.51
CA HIS A 100 -12.97 16.36 15.16
C HIS A 100 -12.93 16.85 13.70
N VAL A 101 -13.37 16.00 12.77
CA VAL A 101 -13.75 16.43 11.41
C VAL A 101 -15.22 16.12 11.26
N GLU A 102 -16.03 17.17 11.18
CA GLU A 102 -17.47 17.11 11.02
C GLU A 102 -17.87 16.19 9.84
N GLY A 103 -18.69 15.18 10.13
CA GLY A 103 -19.55 14.56 9.12
C GLY A 103 -19.05 13.29 8.42
N ARG A 104 -17.80 12.83 8.64
CA ARG A 104 -17.39 11.51 8.14
C ARG A 104 -16.99 10.65 9.34
N LYS A 105 -17.74 9.58 9.58
CA LYS A 105 -17.44 8.54 10.57
C LYS A 105 -16.07 7.95 10.22
N SER A 106 -14.99 8.56 10.70
CA SER A 106 -13.64 8.03 10.56
C SER A 106 -13.65 6.75 11.39
N ASN A 107 -13.81 5.61 10.72
CA ASN A 107 -13.47 4.35 11.33
C ASN A 107 -12.08 4.53 11.89
N LEU A 108 -11.98 4.46 13.21
CA LEU A 108 -10.77 4.52 14.02
C LEU A 108 -9.69 3.65 13.37
N LEU A 109 -8.87 4.23 12.48
CA LEU A 109 -7.90 3.48 11.68
C LEU A 109 -6.75 3.10 12.62
N LYS A 110 -6.87 1.97 13.29
CA LYS A 110 -5.83 1.45 14.17
C LYS A 110 -4.64 1.02 13.34
N VAL A 111 -3.46 1.08 13.93
CA VAL A 111 -2.26 0.48 13.34
C VAL A 111 -2.52 -1.01 13.12
N HIS A 112 -2.29 -1.46 11.89
CA HIS A 112 -2.44 -2.85 11.46
C HIS A 112 -1.30 -3.22 10.50
N GLU A 113 -1.12 -4.51 10.29
CA GLU A 113 -0.18 -5.04 9.31
C GLU A 113 -0.72 -4.85 7.89
N ASP A 114 0.17 -4.61 6.93
CA ASP A 114 -0.17 -4.59 5.51
C ASP A 114 -0.40 -6.02 5.00
N ASP A 115 -1.52 -6.23 4.31
CA ASP A 115 -1.89 -7.58 3.83
C ASP A 115 -0.96 -8.15 2.74
N MET A 116 -0.14 -7.29 2.10
CA MET A 116 0.72 -7.66 0.97
C MET A 116 2.22 -7.59 1.27
N VAL A 117 2.64 -6.71 2.18
CA VAL A 117 4.05 -6.51 2.46
C VAL A 117 4.37 -6.95 3.89
N PRO A 118 5.13 -8.05 4.07
CA PRO A 118 5.46 -8.53 5.40
C PRO A 118 6.28 -7.49 6.16
N ASP A 119 6.07 -7.44 7.47
CA ASP A 119 6.71 -6.51 8.40
C ASP A 119 6.37 -5.02 8.16
N LEU A 120 5.43 -4.72 7.26
CA LEU A 120 4.96 -3.36 7.02
C LEU A 120 3.70 -3.08 7.82
N LEU A 121 3.71 -1.97 8.55
CA LEU A 121 2.57 -1.50 9.32
C LEU A 121 1.97 -0.26 8.66
N VAL A 122 0.64 -0.22 8.65
CA VAL A 122 -0.17 0.90 8.15
C VAL A 122 -0.57 1.76 9.35
N LEU A 123 -0.14 3.02 9.35
CA LEU A 123 -0.47 4.01 10.37
C LEU A 123 -1.69 4.83 9.95
N PRO A 124 -2.49 5.33 10.90
CA PRO A 124 -3.48 6.34 10.60
C PRO A 124 -2.82 7.60 10.04
N PRO A 125 -3.54 8.38 9.23
CA PRO A 125 -3.01 9.63 8.72
C PRO A 125 -2.69 10.62 9.84
N GLY A 126 -1.64 11.41 9.66
CA GLY A 126 -1.24 12.49 10.57
C GLY A 126 -0.39 12.07 11.77
N VAL A 127 -0.06 10.78 11.93
CA VAL A 127 0.83 10.31 12.99
C VAL A 127 2.27 10.70 12.68
N ASP A 128 2.91 11.44 13.57
CA ASP A 128 4.35 11.69 13.51
C ASP A 128 5.10 10.78 14.49
N LEU A 129 6.03 9.97 13.96
CA LEU A 129 6.89 9.06 14.70
C LEU A 129 8.36 9.50 14.69
N HIS A 130 8.72 10.66 14.14
CA HIS A 130 10.13 11.08 14.03
C HIS A 130 10.85 11.13 15.39
N SER A 131 10.15 11.53 16.45
CA SER A 131 10.68 11.54 17.82
C SER A 131 10.41 10.24 18.60
N HIS A 132 9.82 9.23 17.97
CA HIS A 132 9.45 7.98 18.63
C HIS A 132 10.70 7.16 18.99
N PRO A 133 10.79 6.57 20.20
CA PRO A 133 11.94 5.76 20.60
C PRO A 133 12.26 4.60 19.65
N LEU A 134 11.23 3.97 19.08
CA LEU A 134 11.40 2.91 18.07
C LEU A 134 12.02 3.39 16.76
N VAL A 135 11.81 4.67 16.38
CA VAL A 135 12.48 5.24 15.21
C VAL A 135 13.92 5.58 15.59
N ALA A 136 14.13 6.24 16.73
CA ALA A 136 15.45 6.65 17.20
C ALA A 136 16.41 5.45 17.41
N ASN A 137 15.92 4.33 17.92
CA ASN A 137 16.72 3.11 18.11
C ASN A 137 16.79 2.21 16.87
N GLY A 138 16.11 2.57 15.77
CA GLY A 138 16.08 1.85 14.50
C GLY A 138 15.31 0.52 14.53
N SER A 139 14.33 0.38 15.42
CA SER A 139 13.41 -0.78 15.45
C SER A 139 12.29 -0.65 14.43
N ILE A 140 11.94 0.57 14.02
CA ILE A 140 11.03 0.85 12.90
C ILE A 140 11.58 2.00 12.06
N PHE A 141 11.17 2.07 10.79
CA PHE A 141 11.52 3.17 9.89
C PHE A 141 10.40 3.47 8.91
N TYR A 142 10.27 4.73 8.52
CA TYR A 142 9.35 5.13 7.47
C TYR A 142 9.73 4.46 6.15
N ALA A 143 8.74 3.82 5.52
CA ALA A 143 8.90 3.11 4.27
C ALA A 143 7.78 3.51 3.32
N SER A 144 8.07 3.62 2.02
CA SER A 144 6.98 3.66 1.05
C SER A 144 6.57 2.23 0.72
N LYS A 145 5.26 1.97 0.63
CA LYS A 145 4.76 0.66 0.17
C LYS A 145 5.31 0.29 -1.22
N TYR A 146 5.53 1.29 -2.08
CA TYR A 146 5.98 1.11 -3.47
C TYR A 146 7.44 0.66 -3.60
N TRP A 147 8.33 1.03 -2.66
CA TRP A 147 9.73 0.62 -2.72
C TRP A 147 9.90 -0.90 -2.64
N PHE A 148 8.99 -1.58 -1.93
CA PHE A 148 9.03 -3.03 -1.80
C PHE A 148 8.75 -3.72 -3.15
N CYS A 149 7.79 -3.21 -3.95
CA CYS A 149 7.47 -3.78 -5.25
C CYS A 149 8.63 -3.70 -6.26
N CYS A 150 9.45 -2.64 -6.23
CA CYS A 150 10.55 -2.47 -7.18
C CYS A 150 11.77 -3.35 -6.91
N LEU A 151 11.97 -3.84 -5.68
CA LEU A 151 13.08 -4.74 -5.35
C LEU A 151 12.88 -6.18 -5.88
N PHE A 152 11.68 -6.53 -6.35
CA PHE A 152 11.39 -7.86 -6.91
C PHE A 152 11.82 -8.06 -8.37
N GLN A 153 12.45 -7.05 -9.00
CA GLN A 153 12.97 -7.14 -10.37
C GLN A 153 14.47 -7.48 -10.46
N VAL A 154 15.14 -7.75 -9.34
CA VAL A 154 16.54 -8.20 -9.36
C VAL A 154 16.58 -9.72 -9.21
N PRO A 155 16.92 -10.48 -10.26
CA PRO A 155 17.17 -11.92 -10.12
C PRO A 155 18.41 -12.13 -9.25
N VAL A 156 18.30 -13.06 -8.29
CA VAL A 156 19.46 -13.73 -7.69
C VAL A 156 19.86 -14.88 -8.61
#